data_AF-A0AB33EPK7-F1
#
_entry.id   AF-A0AB33EPK7-F1
#
_cell.length_a   1.000
_cell.length_b   1.000
_cell.length_c   1.000
_cell.angle_alpha   90.00
_cell.angle_beta   90.00
_cell.angle_gamma   90.00
#
_symmetry.space_group_name_H-M   'P 1'
#
loop_
_entity.id
_entity.type
_entity.pdbx_description
1 polymer ?
#
loop_
_entity_poly.entity_id
_entity_poly.type
_entity_poly.pdbx_seq_one_letter_code
_entity_poly.pdbx_strand_id
1 'polypeptide(L)'
;MRQPDVTVVVAVYNTMPDLTTCLTSLVNQTIGHDRLEIVAVDDGSTDGSGAELDRFAAAYPSLITVVHQANSGGPAAPSNRALDVATGRYVFFIGADDHLGREALERLVTAADRWGSDVVLGRMVGVNKRYVHQEIFDRTRSDVDLYDSPLPFSLSNTKLFRRELVERHRLRFPEDMAVGSDQPFTVEACVRAARISVLADYDYYYAVKRLNSTNITYRSDHLARLECVERIVRFVAELVEPGERRDAVLRRHFAWEIAKLFRPDFLALDADTQEQVRVRVGKLVREYLTDRIRDQLDPDARVLVGAAAYGRPADLLAIIRQTASDGLPPTVVRDQRWFAAYPGFGEPDAGLSEEWYEVKPTASRWLAALNAVSVRWVTGADGDRRVQILARSPRPDLADLVGDDLSVQVGAAEAVVRLLPADPMGTTVEATFRLQDVAAELTAKGTARAVRIRVAGSVAVPLRGLRPPVRHRTMHRDGSRLHLVTINNNHKGQLAFTVWPVTLRRVAARLRRRLPRGGE
;
A
#
# COMPACT_ATOMS: atom_id res chain seq x y z
N MET A 1 6.39 39.93 20.64
CA MET A 1 7.18 38.68 20.45
C MET A 1 7.61 38.61 19.00
N ARG A 2 8.77 38.03 18.69
CA ARG A 2 9.19 37.80 17.30
C ARG A 2 8.23 36.79 16.67
N GLN A 3 7.85 37.00 15.42
CA GLN A 3 7.02 36.04 14.69
C GLN A 3 7.75 34.68 14.61
N PRO A 4 7.12 33.56 14.98
CA PRO A 4 7.71 32.23 14.82
C PRO A 4 7.94 31.91 13.33
N ASP A 5 8.89 31.03 13.04
CA ASP A 5 9.05 30.55 11.67
C ASP A 5 7.99 29.51 11.31
N VAL A 6 7.62 28.65 12.25
CA VAL A 6 6.63 27.60 12.02
C VAL A 6 5.69 27.42 13.20
N THR A 7 4.40 27.30 12.91
CA THR A 7 3.39 26.78 13.83
C THR A 7 3.13 25.31 13.54
N VAL A 8 3.34 24.44 14.51
CA VAL A 8 2.95 23.03 14.45
C VAL A 8 1.54 22.87 14.98
N VAL A 9 0.65 22.34 14.15
CA VAL A 9 -0.75 22.04 14.47
C VAL A 9 -0.88 20.57 14.88
N VAL A 10 -1.43 20.34 16.08
CA VAL A 10 -1.66 18.99 16.63
C VAL A 10 -3.14 18.83 17.00
N ALA A 11 -3.88 18.04 16.21
CA ALA A 11 -5.25 17.65 16.55
C ALA A 11 -5.24 16.40 17.43
N VAL A 12 -5.80 16.48 18.63
CA VAL A 12 -5.69 15.43 19.67
C VAL A 12 -7.08 14.90 20.04
N TYR A 13 -7.28 13.59 19.91
CA TYR A 13 -8.41 12.89 20.49
C TYR A 13 -7.98 11.50 20.94
N ASN A 14 -8.10 11.21 22.23
CA ASN A 14 -7.84 9.89 22.83
C ASN A 14 -6.57 9.20 22.28
N THR A 15 -5.41 9.82 22.51
CA THR A 15 -4.12 9.42 21.92
C THR A 15 -3.08 8.99 22.94
N MET A 16 -3.48 8.69 24.18
CA MET A 16 -2.55 8.08 25.13
C MET A 16 -2.24 6.62 24.75
N PRO A 17 -0.98 6.16 24.92
CA PRO A 17 0.18 6.91 25.45
C PRO A 17 1.03 7.63 24.38
N ASP A 18 0.69 7.50 23.09
CA ASP A 18 1.52 7.96 21.98
C ASP A 18 1.73 9.49 21.97
N LEU A 19 0.76 10.26 22.49
CA LEU A 19 0.80 11.72 22.59
C LEU A 19 2.07 12.27 23.28
N THR A 20 2.52 11.63 24.37
CA THR A 20 3.74 12.07 25.07
C THR A 20 4.96 12.00 24.15
N THR A 21 5.04 10.98 23.29
CA THR A 21 6.14 10.84 22.32
C THR A 21 6.07 11.94 21.25
N CYS A 22 4.86 12.24 20.75
CA CYS A 22 4.62 13.31 19.80
C CYS A 22 5.11 14.66 20.36
N LEU A 23 4.59 15.08 21.51
CA LEU A 23 4.94 16.36 22.15
C LEU A 23 6.43 16.44 22.50
N THR A 24 7.01 15.34 23.01
CA THR A 24 8.44 15.27 23.30
C THR A 24 9.28 15.47 22.03
N SER A 25 8.86 14.96 20.89
CA SER A 25 9.58 15.16 19.62
C SER A 25 9.53 16.61 19.13
N LEU A 26 8.45 17.34 19.43
CA LEU A 26 8.27 18.73 19.04
C LEU A 26 9.09 19.69 19.91
N VAL A 27 9.05 19.53 21.24
CA VAL A 27 9.81 20.42 22.15
C VAL A 27 11.33 20.25 22.03
N ASN A 28 11.79 19.13 21.46
CA ASN A 28 13.21 18.82 21.25
C ASN A 28 13.71 19.14 19.82
N GLN A 29 12.93 19.87 19.00
CA GLN A 29 13.36 20.29 17.66
C GLN A 29 14.54 21.26 17.71
N THR A 30 15.51 21.09 16.81
CA THR A 30 16.73 21.94 16.75
C THR A 30 16.48 23.37 16.27
N ILE A 31 15.32 23.66 15.68
CA ILE A 31 14.97 25.01 15.20
C ILE A 31 14.94 26.06 16.31
N GLY A 32 14.83 25.65 17.57
CA GLY A 32 14.77 26.52 18.73
C GLY A 32 13.34 26.95 19.09
N HIS A 33 13.10 27.19 20.39
CA HIS A 33 11.78 27.57 20.92
C HIS A 33 11.35 28.98 20.51
N ASP A 34 12.29 29.86 20.18
CA ASP A 34 12.02 31.24 19.72
C ASP A 34 11.50 31.30 18.28
N ARG A 35 11.66 30.22 17.51
CA ARG A 35 11.24 30.09 16.10
C ARG A 35 10.09 29.09 15.92
N LEU A 36 9.65 28.44 16.99
CA LEU A 36 8.62 27.39 16.98
C LEU A 36 7.42 27.82 17.80
N GLU A 37 6.24 27.58 17.27
CA GLU A 37 4.96 27.63 17.98
C GLU A 37 4.28 26.26 17.85
N ILE A 38 3.66 25.77 18.92
CA ILE A 38 2.88 24.53 18.91
C ILE A 38 1.47 24.88 19.34
N VAL A 39 0.50 24.61 18.49
CA VAL A 39 -0.93 24.76 18.80
C VAL A 39 -1.54 23.38 18.82
N ALA A 40 -1.85 22.89 20.02
CA ALA A 40 -2.49 21.61 20.24
C ALA A 40 -3.96 21.81 20.60
N VAL A 41 -4.85 21.09 19.92
CA VAL A 41 -6.30 21.19 20.15
C VAL A 41 -6.82 19.84 20.62
N ASP A 42 -7.29 19.82 21.86
CA ASP A 42 -7.98 18.67 22.46
C ASP A 42 -9.44 18.64 22.03
N ASP A 43 -9.78 17.64 21.23
CA ASP A 43 -11.12 17.43 20.68
C ASP A 43 -11.99 16.58 21.63
N GLY A 44 -12.04 16.98 22.90
CA GLY A 44 -12.88 16.35 23.93
C GLY A 44 -12.39 14.96 24.34
N SER A 45 -11.08 14.80 24.60
CA SER A 45 -10.51 13.53 25.04
C SER A 45 -10.98 13.11 26.44
N THR A 46 -11.02 11.80 26.67
CA THR A 46 -11.43 11.17 27.93
C THR A 46 -10.41 10.17 28.49
N ASP A 47 -9.26 10.01 27.83
CA ASP A 47 -8.20 9.05 28.18
C ASP A 47 -7.01 9.67 28.91
N GLY A 48 -7.12 10.94 29.32
CA GLY A 48 -6.04 11.71 29.94
C GLY A 48 -5.21 12.55 28.95
N SER A 49 -5.48 12.50 27.64
CA SER A 49 -4.77 13.32 26.64
C SER A 49 -4.85 14.83 26.93
N GLY A 50 -6.03 15.33 27.35
CA GLY A 50 -6.20 16.75 27.71
C GLY A 50 -5.29 17.17 28.89
N ALA A 51 -5.23 16.35 29.95
CA ALA A 51 -4.35 16.61 31.09
C ALA A 51 -2.86 16.55 30.72
N GLU A 52 -2.48 15.68 29.78
CA GLU A 52 -1.10 15.63 29.28
C GLU A 52 -0.74 16.87 28.47
N LEU A 53 -1.67 17.40 27.67
CA LEU A 53 -1.50 18.68 26.97
C LEU A 53 -1.30 19.84 27.95
N ASP A 54 -2.14 19.93 28.98
CA ASP A 54 -2.03 20.96 30.03
C ASP A 54 -0.67 20.89 30.75
N ARG A 55 -0.20 19.67 31.04
CA ARG A 55 1.11 19.44 31.67
C ARG A 55 2.25 19.97 30.79
N PHE A 56 2.20 19.74 29.48
CA PHE A 56 3.19 20.26 28.54
C PHE A 56 3.09 21.78 28.37
N ALA A 57 1.89 22.34 28.29
CA ALA A 57 1.68 23.79 28.22
C ALA A 57 2.21 24.52 29.45
N ALA A 58 2.00 23.96 30.65
CA ALA A 58 2.55 24.50 31.89
C ALA A 58 4.08 24.45 31.94
N ALA A 59 4.69 23.40 31.36
CA ALA A 59 6.15 23.26 31.28
C ALA A 59 6.79 24.17 30.22
N TYR A 60 6.04 24.49 29.15
CA TYR A 60 6.53 25.27 28.01
C TYR A 60 5.54 26.38 27.60
N PRO A 61 5.22 27.35 28.48
CA PRO A 61 4.11 28.30 28.31
C PRO A 61 4.33 29.32 27.18
N SER A 62 5.56 29.48 26.69
CA SER A 62 5.90 30.33 25.55
C SER A 62 5.93 29.59 24.21
N LEU A 63 5.83 28.25 24.23
CA LEU A 63 5.96 27.39 23.07
C LEU A 63 4.65 26.67 22.71
N ILE A 64 3.89 26.23 23.73
CA ILE A 64 2.70 25.40 23.54
C ILE A 64 1.45 26.16 23.97
N THR A 65 0.52 26.32 23.04
CA THR A 65 -0.85 26.77 23.28
C THR A 65 -1.81 25.59 23.17
N VAL A 66 -2.67 25.44 24.17
CA VAL A 66 -3.70 24.39 24.20
C VAL A 66 -5.08 25.01 24.05
N VAL A 67 -5.90 24.41 23.19
CA VAL A 67 -7.32 24.75 23.03
C VAL A 67 -8.12 23.49 23.31
N HIS A 68 -9.13 23.59 24.18
CA HIS A 68 -10.08 22.49 24.41
C HIS A 68 -11.40 22.78 23.73
N GLN A 69 -11.98 21.77 23.09
CA GLN A 69 -13.31 21.82 22.51
C GLN A 69 -14.09 20.53 22.80
N ALA A 70 -15.39 20.56 22.53
CA ALA A 70 -16.18 19.33 22.52
C ALA A 70 -15.81 18.49 21.29
N ASN A 71 -15.88 17.15 21.44
CA ASN A 71 -15.53 16.22 20.37
C ASN A 71 -16.32 16.46 19.09
N SER A 72 -15.60 16.82 18.03
CA SER A 72 -16.12 17.15 16.70
C SER A 72 -16.25 15.93 15.79
N GLY A 73 -15.67 14.80 16.16
CA GLY A 73 -15.73 13.54 15.41
C GLY A 73 -14.60 13.34 14.40
N GLY A 74 -13.62 14.24 14.30
CA GLY A 74 -12.48 14.08 13.39
C GLY A 74 -11.43 15.18 13.50
N PRO A 75 -10.29 15.07 12.78
CA PRO A 75 -9.17 16.01 12.92
C PRO A 75 -9.42 17.37 12.24
N ALA A 76 -10.49 17.53 11.46
CA ALA A 76 -10.73 18.71 10.64
C ALA A 76 -11.01 19.97 11.49
N ALA A 77 -12.00 19.91 12.39
CA ALA A 77 -12.36 21.02 13.25
C ALA A 77 -11.20 21.46 14.18
N PRO A 78 -10.53 20.56 14.93
CA PRO A 78 -9.37 20.96 15.73
C PRO A 78 -8.23 21.53 14.89
N SER A 79 -7.98 21.02 13.67
CA SER A 79 -6.98 21.61 12.77
C SER A 79 -7.37 23.01 12.32
N ASN A 80 -8.64 23.26 12.01
CA ASN A 80 -9.14 24.60 11.67
C ASN A 80 -9.04 25.57 12.86
N ARG A 81 -9.39 25.13 14.07
CA ARG A 81 -9.24 25.97 15.28
C ARG A 81 -7.79 26.33 15.53
N ALA A 82 -6.86 25.40 15.30
CA ALA A 82 -5.44 25.68 15.41
C ALA A 82 -4.96 26.69 14.35
N LEU A 83 -5.45 26.57 13.11
CA LEU A 83 -5.15 27.52 12.04
C LEU A 83 -5.65 28.94 12.34
N ASP A 84 -6.76 29.09 13.06
CA ASP A 84 -7.32 30.40 13.40
C ASP A 84 -6.43 31.19 14.39
N VAL A 85 -5.56 30.51 15.14
CA VAL A 85 -4.65 31.14 16.12
C VAL A 85 -3.17 31.02 15.74
N ALA A 86 -2.84 30.35 14.64
CA ALA A 86 -1.47 30.13 14.18
C ALA A 86 -0.78 31.43 13.73
N THR A 87 0.43 31.69 14.22
CA THR A 87 1.15 32.96 13.93
C THR A 87 2.41 32.80 13.09
N GLY A 88 2.93 31.58 12.94
CA GLY A 88 4.19 31.28 12.27
C GLY A 88 4.18 31.57 10.77
N ARG A 89 5.35 31.85 10.16
CA ARG A 89 5.44 32.08 8.70
C ARG A 89 4.98 30.86 7.89
N TYR A 90 5.19 29.68 8.45
CA TYR A 90 4.72 28.39 7.93
C TYR A 90 3.81 27.69 8.94
N VAL A 91 2.98 26.77 8.45
CA VAL A 91 2.23 25.82 9.28
C VAL A 91 2.64 24.39 8.94
N PHE A 92 2.73 23.53 9.94
CA PHE A 92 3.03 22.10 9.78
C PHE A 92 2.01 21.28 10.54
N PHE A 93 1.40 20.27 9.91
CA PHE A 93 0.45 19.38 10.59
C PHE A 93 1.12 18.06 10.97
N ILE A 94 0.82 17.58 12.18
CA ILE A 94 1.27 16.27 12.66
C ILE A 94 0.12 15.54 13.35
N GLY A 95 0.07 14.22 13.14
CA GLY A 95 -0.83 13.34 13.90
C GLY A 95 -0.37 13.22 15.36
N ALA A 96 -1.30 13.25 16.31
CA ALA A 96 -0.98 13.17 17.73
C ALA A 96 -0.29 11.85 18.15
N ASP A 97 -0.34 10.81 17.32
CA ASP A 97 0.34 9.52 17.49
C ASP A 97 1.65 9.39 16.71
N ASP A 98 2.03 10.40 15.94
CA ASP A 98 3.23 10.43 15.14
C ASP A 98 4.34 11.24 15.84
N HIS A 99 5.56 11.24 15.28
CA HIS A 99 6.65 12.06 15.78
C HIS A 99 7.58 12.51 14.67
N LEU A 100 8.34 13.59 14.93
CA LEU A 100 9.29 14.14 13.97
C LEU A 100 10.73 13.68 14.25
N GLY A 101 11.53 13.64 13.19
CA GLY A 101 12.99 13.64 13.32
C GLY A 101 13.48 14.91 14.00
N ARG A 102 14.58 14.83 14.75
CA ARG A 102 15.09 15.90 15.62
C ARG A 102 15.34 17.24 14.91
N GLU A 103 15.75 17.18 13.65
CA GLU A 103 16.12 18.34 12.84
C GLU A 103 15.07 18.64 11.75
N ALA A 104 13.90 18.02 11.82
CA ALA A 104 12.92 18.04 10.74
C ALA A 104 12.44 19.45 10.43
N LEU A 105 11.98 20.21 11.42
CA LEU A 105 11.42 21.55 11.20
C LEU A 105 12.48 22.54 10.73
N GLU A 106 13.69 22.50 11.31
CA GLU A 106 14.80 23.37 10.91
C GLU A 106 15.16 23.17 9.43
N ARG A 107 15.29 21.91 9.00
CA ARG A 107 15.60 21.56 7.61
C ARG A 107 14.48 21.93 6.65
N LEU A 108 13.23 21.67 7.01
CA LEU A 108 12.07 22.01 6.17
C LEU A 108 11.94 23.52 5.98
N VAL A 109 12.04 24.31 7.05
CA VAL A 109 12.00 25.78 6.98
C VAL A 109 13.17 26.31 6.17
N THR A 110 14.38 25.79 6.39
CA THR A 110 15.58 26.20 5.64
C THR A 110 15.42 25.94 4.14
N ALA A 111 14.87 24.78 3.76
CA ALA A 111 14.60 24.47 2.36
C ALA A 111 13.51 25.37 1.76
N ALA A 112 12.43 25.63 2.51
CA ALA A 112 11.36 26.52 2.09
C ALA A 112 11.87 27.93 1.82
N ASP A 113 12.70 28.48 2.71
CA ASP A 113 13.29 29.82 2.56
C ASP A 113 14.32 29.84 1.43
N ARG A 114 15.16 28.81 1.31
CA ARG A 114 16.18 28.70 0.25
C ARG A 114 15.58 28.65 -1.15
N TRP A 115 14.48 27.92 -1.32
CA TRP A 115 13.87 27.70 -2.62
C TRP A 115 12.62 28.55 -2.86
N GLY A 116 12.13 29.28 -1.87
CA GLY A 116 10.86 30.00 -1.99
C GLY A 116 9.68 29.05 -2.15
N SER A 117 9.72 27.87 -1.51
CA SER A 117 8.66 26.87 -1.63
C SER A 117 7.42 27.28 -0.83
N ASP A 118 6.24 27.02 -1.40
CA ASP A 118 4.98 27.18 -0.67
C ASP A 118 4.57 25.89 0.05
N VAL A 119 4.99 24.74 -0.48
CA VAL A 119 4.78 23.43 0.12
C VAL A 119 6.10 22.67 0.17
N VAL A 120 6.43 22.11 1.33
CA VAL A 120 7.62 21.26 1.50
C VAL A 120 7.24 19.91 2.08
N LEU A 121 7.61 18.86 1.35
CA LEU A 121 7.48 17.49 1.82
C LEU A 121 8.82 17.04 2.41
N GLY A 122 8.78 16.49 3.62
CA GLY A 122 9.89 15.72 4.17
C GLY A 122 9.61 14.23 4.06
N ARG A 123 10.63 13.44 3.76
CA ARG A 123 10.52 11.97 3.69
C ARG A 123 9.90 11.40 4.96
N MET A 124 8.89 10.57 4.73
CA MET A 124 8.08 9.93 5.75
C MET A 124 8.49 8.45 5.90
N VAL A 125 8.56 7.97 7.13
CA VAL A 125 8.86 6.59 7.47
C VAL A 125 7.68 5.96 8.21
N GLY A 126 7.29 4.77 7.80
CA GLY A 126 6.24 4.01 8.47
C GLY A 126 6.78 3.19 9.65
N VAL A 127 6.24 3.43 10.84
CA VAL A 127 6.55 2.67 12.06
C VAL A 127 5.44 1.63 12.32
N ASN A 128 5.78 0.48 12.90
CA ASN A 128 4.83 -0.61 13.19
C ASN A 128 4.05 -1.09 11.96
N LYS A 129 4.73 -1.18 10.81
CA LYS A 129 4.16 -1.58 9.50
C LYS A 129 3.08 -0.61 8.99
N ARG A 130 3.11 0.65 9.44
CA ARG A 130 2.36 1.72 8.78
C ARG A 130 2.85 1.82 7.34
N TYR A 131 1.92 1.81 6.40
CA TYR A 131 2.24 2.00 4.99
C TYR A 131 2.42 3.48 4.68
N VAL A 132 3.47 3.81 3.92
CA VAL A 132 3.78 5.14 3.41
C VAL A 132 4.20 4.98 1.95
N HIS A 133 3.64 5.78 1.05
CA HIS A 133 4.09 5.82 -0.34
C HIS A 133 5.48 6.47 -0.41
N GLN A 134 6.48 5.72 -0.88
CA GLN A 134 7.89 6.16 -0.87
C GLN A 134 8.35 6.79 -2.19
N GLU A 135 7.61 6.61 -3.28
CA GLU A 135 8.07 6.96 -4.64
C GLU A 135 8.43 8.45 -4.80
N ILE A 136 7.67 9.35 -4.16
CA ILE A 136 7.96 10.79 -4.17
C ILE A 136 9.28 11.13 -3.44
N PHE A 137 9.73 10.26 -2.54
CA PHE A 137 10.92 10.42 -1.70
C PHE A 137 12.13 9.64 -2.22
N ASP A 138 12.18 9.29 -3.51
CA ASP A 138 13.35 8.66 -4.14
C ASP A 138 14.58 9.57 -4.13
N ARG A 139 14.38 10.89 -4.23
CA ARG A 139 15.44 11.91 -4.16
C ARG A 139 14.90 13.30 -3.78
N THR A 140 15.79 14.12 -3.23
CA THR A 140 15.52 15.54 -2.95
C THR A 140 15.34 16.31 -4.26
N ARG A 141 14.28 17.12 -4.34
CA ARG A 141 13.96 17.98 -5.50
C ARG A 141 13.52 19.35 -5.00
N SER A 142 14.13 20.41 -5.52
CA SER A 142 13.77 21.80 -5.17
C SER A 142 12.47 22.26 -5.81
N ASP A 143 12.02 21.59 -6.86
CA ASP A 143 10.79 21.88 -7.59
C ASP A 143 10.19 20.58 -8.11
N VAL A 144 8.91 20.36 -7.85
CA VAL A 144 8.15 19.17 -8.26
C VAL A 144 6.78 19.61 -8.71
N ASP A 145 6.39 19.16 -9.91
CA ASP A 145 5.06 19.40 -10.45
C ASP A 145 4.04 18.43 -9.84
N LEU A 146 2.85 18.90 -9.48
CA LEU A 146 1.78 18.06 -8.93
C LEU A 146 1.27 17.01 -9.94
N TYR A 147 1.29 17.34 -11.23
CA TYR A 147 0.67 16.56 -12.29
C TYR A 147 1.67 15.60 -12.96
N ASP A 148 2.94 15.98 -13.03
CA ASP A 148 4.04 15.16 -13.59
C ASP A 148 4.99 14.64 -12.50
N SER A 149 4.43 14.06 -11.45
CA SER A 149 5.22 13.39 -10.41
C SER A 149 4.40 12.38 -9.61
N PRO A 150 5.03 11.60 -8.71
CA PRO A 150 4.32 10.76 -7.75
C PRO A 150 3.56 11.54 -6.65
N LEU A 151 3.60 12.88 -6.64
CA LEU A 151 3.02 13.72 -5.59
C LEU A 151 1.53 13.46 -5.31
N PRO A 152 0.65 13.19 -6.31
CA PRO A 152 -0.73 12.84 -6.03
C PRO A 152 -0.86 11.64 -5.10
N PHE A 153 0.13 10.74 -5.04
CA PHE A 153 0.14 9.60 -4.12
C PHE A 153 0.55 9.94 -2.67
N SER A 154 0.86 11.20 -2.39
CA SER A 154 1.28 11.71 -1.07
C SER A 154 0.51 12.99 -0.71
N LEU A 155 -0.82 12.92 -0.66
CA LEU A 155 -1.71 14.07 -0.39
C LEU A 155 -2.17 14.21 1.08
N SER A 156 -1.44 13.63 2.04
CA SER A 156 -1.70 13.90 3.47
C SER A 156 -1.35 15.35 3.84
N ASN A 157 -1.94 15.90 4.88
CA ASN A 157 -1.58 17.23 5.39
C ASN A 157 -0.21 17.28 6.13
N THR A 158 0.50 16.17 6.27
CA THR A 158 1.76 16.06 7.03
C THR A 158 2.96 16.67 6.29
N LYS A 159 2.90 17.99 6.05
CA LYS A 159 3.83 18.80 5.25
C LYS A 159 3.98 20.18 5.86
N LEU A 160 5.01 20.91 5.43
CA LEU A 160 5.13 22.34 5.70
C LEU A 160 4.37 23.12 4.62
N PHE A 161 3.53 24.06 5.02
CA PHE A 161 2.80 24.96 4.12
C PHE A 161 3.12 26.41 4.48
N ARG A 162 3.35 27.27 3.48
CA ARG A 162 3.45 28.72 3.68
C ARG A 162 2.11 29.24 4.20
N ARG A 163 2.08 29.87 5.38
CA ARG A 163 0.82 30.36 5.98
C ARG A 163 0.14 31.39 5.07
N GLU A 164 0.91 32.22 4.38
CA GLU A 164 0.36 33.18 3.42
C GLU A 164 -0.43 32.51 2.28
N LEU A 165 0.00 31.33 1.78
CA LEU A 165 -0.77 30.54 0.81
C LEU A 165 -2.11 30.11 1.42
N VAL A 166 -2.07 29.59 2.65
CA VAL A 166 -3.24 29.14 3.41
C VAL A 166 -4.25 30.28 3.60
N GLU A 167 -3.78 31.47 3.97
CA GLU A 167 -4.62 32.64 4.23
C GLU A 167 -5.18 33.26 2.94
N ARG A 168 -4.31 33.48 1.94
CA ARG A 168 -4.68 34.07 0.65
C ARG A 168 -5.80 33.29 -0.04
N HIS A 169 -5.77 31.96 0.10
CA HIS A 169 -6.74 31.06 -0.52
C HIS A 169 -7.79 30.53 0.44
N ARG A 170 -7.76 30.95 1.71
CA ARG A 170 -8.70 30.53 2.77
C ARG A 170 -8.80 29.01 2.89
N LEU A 171 -7.66 28.33 2.79
CA LEU A 171 -7.62 26.88 2.86
C LEU A 171 -8.08 26.42 4.25
N ARG A 172 -9.06 25.52 4.27
CA ARG A 172 -9.65 24.94 5.49
C ARG A 172 -9.99 23.48 5.26
N PHE A 173 -10.02 22.71 6.34
CA PHE A 173 -10.46 21.32 6.31
C PHE A 173 -12.00 21.29 6.34
N PRO A 174 -12.67 20.53 5.46
CA PRO A 174 -14.11 20.30 5.57
C PRO A 174 -14.42 19.53 6.85
N GLU A 175 -15.13 20.18 7.79
CA GLU A 175 -15.44 19.63 9.11
C GLU A 175 -16.53 18.55 9.07
N ASP A 176 -17.33 18.51 8.01
CA ASP A 176 -18.37 17.51 7.78
C ASP A 176 -17.86 16.24 7.07
N MET A 177 -16.54 16.10 6.93
CA MET A 177 -15.86 14.89 6.44
C MET A 177 -15.10 14.20 7.56
N ALA A 178 -15.63 13.07 8.02
CA ALA A 178 -15.01 12.26 9.09
C ALA A 178 -13.66 11.62 8.68
N VAL A 179 -13.49 11.30 7.39
CA VAL A 179 -12.26 10.70 6.84
C VAL A 179 -11.86 11.41 5.55
N GLY A 180 -10.55 11.54 5.33
CA GLY A 180 -10.00 12.14 4.12
C GLY A 180 -10.22 13.66 4.01
N SER A 181 -10.62 14.32 5.11
CA SER A 181 -10.78 15.77 5.18
C SER A 181 -9.47 16.54 4.95
N ASP A 182 -8.32 15.88 5.06
CA ASP A 182 -7.02 16.45 4.74
C ASP A 182 -6.77 16.60 3.24
N GLN A 183 -7.40 15.78 2.39
CA GLN A 183 -7.15 15.78 0.96
C GLN A 183 -7.63 17.06 0.26
N PRO A 184 -8.84 17.60 0.50
CA PRO A 184 -9.26 18.86 -0.11
C PRO A 184 -8.30 20.01 0.19
N PHE A 185 -7.91 20.17 1.46
CA PHE A 185 -6.91 21.17 1.88
C PHE A 185 -5.58 20.98 1.14
N THR A 186 -5.05 19.76 1.14
CA THR A 186 -3.71 19.48 0.59
C THR A 186 -3.66 19.58 -0.93
N VAL A 187 -4.69 19.08 -1.62
CA VAL A 187 -4.81 19.19 -3.08
C VAL A 187 -4.86 20.66 -3.48
N GLU A 188 -5.71 21.46 -2.84
CA GLU A 188 -5.82 22.88 -3.17
C GLU A 188 -4.53 23.65 -2.88
N ALA A 189 -3.87 23.36 -1.75
CA ALA A 189 -2.56 23.91 -1.46
C ALA A 189 -1.55 23.57 -2.57
N CYS A 190 -1.50 22.32 -3.05
CA CYS A 190 -0.57 21.92 -4.10
C CYS A 190 -0.93 22.52 -5.47
N VAL A 191 -2.22 22.63 -5.81
CA VAL A 191 -2.66 23.25 -7.08
C VAL A 191 -2.32 24.73 -7.12
N ARG A 192 -2.39 25.42 -5.98
CA ARG A 192 -2.17 26.88 -5.88
C ARG A 192 -0.74 27.27 -5.52
N ALA A 193 0.10 26.31 -5.14
CA ALA A 193 1.50 26.54 -4.82
C ALA A 193 2.26 27.02 -6.07
N ALA A 194 3.07 28.07 -5.92
CA ALA A 194 4.02 28.48 -6.95
C ALA A 194 5.20 27.50 -7.03
N ARG A 195 5.57 26.88 -5.91
CA ARG A 195 6.63 25.87 -5.84
C ARG A 195 6.37 24.84 -4.76
N ILE A 196 6.58 23.58 -5.12
CA ILE A 196 6.55 22.44 -4.20
C ILE A 196 7.93 21.80 -4.20
N SER A 197 8.49 21.57 -3.03
CA SER A 197 9.79 20.91 -2.88
C SER A 197 9.71 19.65 -2.03
N VAL A 198 10.62 18.71 -2.28
CA VAL A 198 10.70 17.43 -1.59
C VAL A 198 12.10 17.23 -1.04
N LEU A 199 12.21 16.87 0.23
CA LEU A 199 13.44 16.47 0.91
C LEU A 199 13.42 14.97 1.19
N ALA A 200 14.43 14.24 0.70
CA ALA A 200 14.54 12.79 0.82
C ALA A 200 15.80 12.32 1.57
N ASP A 201 16.67 13.24 1.97
CA ASP A 201 17.99 13.01 2.55
C ASP A 201 17.99 12.76 4.06
N TYR A 202 16.83 12.87 4.71
CA TYR A 202 16.65 12.66 6.15
C TYR A 202 15.28 12.02 6.43
N ASP A 203 15.10 11.39 7.59
CA ASP A 203 13.79 10.89 8.02
C ASP A 203 13.09 11.99 8.82
N TYR A 204 12.14 12.68 8.18
CA TYR A 204 11.51 13.87 8.76
C TYR A 204 10.33 13.53 9.65
N TYR A 205 9.53 12.56 9.22
CA TYR A 205 8.24 12.24 9.82
C TYR A 205 8.10 10.74 10.01
N TYR A 206 7.73 10.32 11.22
CA TYR A 206 7.52 8.93 11.56
C TYR A 206 6.03 8.68 11.75
N ALA A 207 5.39 8.09 10.73
CA ALA A 207 3.98 7.75 10.75
C ALA A 207 3.77 6.42 11.48
N VAL A 208 3.09 6.44 12.62
CA VAL A 208 2.94 5.32 13.52
C VAL A 208 1.61 4.62 13.26
N LYS A 209 1.64 3.29 13.26
CA LYS A 209 0.43 2.48 13.39
C LYS A 209 0.23 2.12 14.86
N ARG A 210 -0.77 2.73 15.51
CA ARG A 210 -1.15 2.39 16.89
C ARG A 210 -1.46 0.90 17.03
N LEU A 211 -1.03 0.30 18.14
CA LEU A 211 -1.24 -1.13 18.39
C LEU A 211 -2.72 -1.46 18.65
N ASN A 212 -3.49 -0.52 19.19
CA ASN A 212 -4.92 -0.67 19.48
C ASN A 212 -5.84 -0.40 18.26
N SER A 213 -5.31 0.09 17.14
CA SER A 213 -6.05 0.36 15.88
C SER A 213 -7.32 1.22 16.03
N THR A 214 -7.40 2.11 17.01
CA THR A 214 -8.60 2.93 17.29
C THR A 214 -8.79 4.12 16.35
N ASN A 215 -7.88 4.37 15.41
CA ASN A 215 -7.95 5.49 14.46
C ASN A 215 -9.22 5.41 13.58
N ILE A 216 -9.91 6.54 13.44
CA ILE A 216 -11.18 6.68 12.71
C ILE A 216 -11.14 6.10 11.29
N THR A 217 -10.00 6.24 10.60
CA THR A 217 -9.79 5.70 9.25
C THR A 217 -10.03 4.18 9.16
N TYR A 218 -9.71 3.45 10.24
CA TYR A 218 -9.89 2.00 10.28
C TYR A 218 -11.32 1.58 10.66
N ARG A 219 -12.14 2.50 11.20
CA ARG A 219 -13.49 2.20 11.71
C ARG A 219 -14.61 2.56 10.73
N SER A 220 -14.34 3.38 9.71
CA SER A 220 -15.36 3.77 8.72
C SER A 220 -15.88 2.57 7.91
N ASP A 221 -17.17 2.55 7.63
CA ASP A 221 -17.79 1.56 6.74
C ASP A 221 -17.58 1.91 5.25
N HIS A 222 -18.13 1.08 4.36
CA HIS A 222 -17.98 1.24 2.93
C HIS A 222 -18.68 2.48 2.37
N LEU A 223 -19.86 2.83 2.89
CA LEU A 223 -20.64 3.95 2.40
C LEU A 223 -20.02 5.29 2.84
N ALA A 224 -19.52 5.36 4.07
CA ALA A 224 -18.78 6.52 4.56
C ALA A 224 -17.50 6.75 3.74
N ARG A 225 -16.74 5.68 3.43
CA ARG A 225 -15.55 5.79 2.55
C ARG A 225 -15.92 6.24 1.14
N LEU A 226 -17.02 5.70 0.60
CA LEU A 226 -17.52 6.07 -0.72
C LEU A 226 -17.95 7.55 -0.76
N GLU A 227 -18.67 8.03 0.26
CA GLU A 227 -19.04 9.44 0.35
C GLU A 227 -17.81 10.35 0.40
N CYS A 228 -16.79 9.97 1.17
CA CYS A 228 -15.54 10.72 1.24
C CYS A 228 -14.87 10.82 -0.14
N VAL A 229 -14.70 9.69 -0.85
CA VAL A 229 -14.05 9.71 -2.18
C VAL A 229 -14.89 10.45 -3.22
N GLU A 230 -16.23 10.36 -3.18
CA GLU A 230 -17.10 11.14 -4.06
C GLU A 230 -16.94 12.65 -3.85
N ARG A 231 -16.78 13.08 -2.60
CA ARG A 231 -16.56 14.51 -2.27
C ARG A 231 -15.19 14.96 -2.76
N ILE A 232 -14.15 14.14 -2.56
CA ILE A 232 -12.80 14.48 -3.02
C ILE A 232 -12.72 14.53 -4.55
N VAL A 233 -13.31 13.55 -5.26
CA VAL A 233 -13.32 13.55 -6.74
C VAL A 233 -14.04 14.79 -7.28
N ARG A 234 -15.20 15.14 -6.71
CA ARG A 234 -15.94 16.37 -7.09
C ARG A 234 -15.14 17.62 -6.80
N PHE A 235 -14.53 17.72 -5.62
CA PHE A 235 -13.66 18.85 -5.25
C PHE A 235 -12.50 19.03 -6.24
N VAL A 236 -11.80 17.95 -6.61
CA VAL A 236 -10.73 18.00 -7.61
C VAL A 236 -11.26 18.44 -8.97
N ALA A 237 -12.44 17.96 -9.38
CA ALA A 237 -13.06 18.33 -10.64
C ALA A 237 -13.51 19.80 -10.67
N GLU A 238 -13.95 20.36 -9.56
CA GLU A 238 -14.28 21.79 -9.43
C GLU A 238 -13.03 22.67 -9.40
N LEU A 239 -11.92 22.15 -8.86
CA LEU A 239 -10.68 22.89 -8.67
C LEU A 239 -9.78 22.91 -9.92
N VAL A 240 -9.77 21.83 -10.72
CA VAL A 240 -8.89 21.67 -11.88
C VAL A 240 -9.75 21.36 -13.10
N GLU A 241 -9.62 22.12 -14.19
CA GLU A 241 -10.38 21.91 -15.44
C GLU A 241 -10.15 20.52 -16.07
N PRO A 242 -11.09 20.01 -16.90
CA PRO A 242 -10.94 18.71 -17.54
C PRO A 242 -9.69 18.67 -18.43
N GLY A 243 -8.88 17.62 -18.28
CA GLY A 243 -7.64 17.45 -19.04
C GLY A 243 -6.59 16.66 -18.26
N GLU A 244 -5.36 16.64 -18.78
CA GLU A 244 -4.28 15.79 -18.26
C GLU A 244 -3.92 16.09 -16.79
N ARG A 245 -4.02 17.35 -16.39
CA ARG A 245 -3.77 17.79 -15.01
C ARG A 245 -4.80 17.23 -14.03
N ARG A 246 -6.10 17.27 -14.38
CA ARG A 246 -7.15 16.66 -13.56
C ARG A 246 -6.95 15.14 -13.52
N ASP A 247 -6.66 14.51 -14.65
CA ASP A 247 -6.44 13.07 -14.75
C ASP A 247 -5.29 12.61 -13.84
N ALA A 248 -4.19 13.36 -13.80
CA ALA A 248 -3.03 13.05 -12.96
C ALA A 248 -3.38 12.99 -11.46
N VAL A 249 -4.24 13.91 -10.99
CA VAL A 249 -4.70 13.94 -9.59
C VAL A 249 -5.75 12.86 -9.34
N LEU A 250 -6.74 12.70 -10.23
CA LEU A 250 -7.82 11.74 -10.09
C LEU A 250 -7.36 10.29 -10.22
N ARG A 251 -6.26 10.01 -10.93
CA ARG A 251 -5.69 8.66 -11.09
C ARG A 251 -5.54 7.93 -9.77
N ARG A 252 -5.02 8.58 -8.74
CA ARG A 252 -4.89 7.98 -7.40
C ARG A 252 -6.24 7.50 -6.86
N HIS A 253 -7.27 8.32 -7.00
CA HIS A 253 -8.58 8.06 -6.41
C HIS A 253 -9.19 6.80 -7.03
N PHE A 254 -9.05 6.63 -8.35
CA PHE A 254 -9.48 5.40 -9.03
C PHE A 254 -8.57 4.20 -8.74
N ALA A 255 -7.24 4.38 -8.79
CA ALA A 255 -6.27 3.31 -8.57
C ALA A 255 -6.27 2.76 -7.14
N TRP A 256 -6.62 3.59 -6.16
CA TRP A 256 -6.43 3.29 -4.75
C TRP A 256 -7.73 3.39 -3.94
N GLU A 257 -8.39 4.54 -3.90
CA GLU A 257 -9.53 4.78 -2.99
C GLU A 257 -10.79 4.03 -3.44
N ILE A 258 -11.17 4.20 -4.69
CA ILE A 258 -12.35 3.56 -5.29
C ILE A 258 -12.13 2.05 -5.42
N ALA A 259 -10.97 1.62 -5.94
CA ALA A 259 -10.65 0.19 -6.06
C ALA A 259 -10.67 -0.55 -4.71
N LYS A 260 -10.34 0.13 -3.61
CA LYS A 260 -10.39 -0.45 -2.25
C LYS A 260 -11.79 -0.79 -1.78
N LEU A 261 -12.83 -0.15 -2.31
CA LEU A 261 -14.22 -0.44 -1.95
C LEU A 261 -14.63 -1.86 -2.40
N PHE A 262 -13.93 -2.44 -3.37
CA PHE A 262 -14.20 -3.78 -3.90
C PHE A 262 -13.20 -4.84 -3.41
N ARG A 263 -12.60 -4.61 -2.24
CA ARG A 263 -11.77 -5.62 -1.57
C ARG A 263 -12.62 -6.80 -1.09
N PRO A 264 -12.01 -7.92 -0.67
CA PRO A 264 -12.75 -9.13 -0.31
C PRO A 264 -13.84 -8.95 0.77
N ASP A 265 -13.70 -7.94 1.64
CA ASP A 265 -14.71 -7.55 2.62
C ASP A 265 -16.02 -7.03 2.02
N PHE A 266 -16.01 -6.56 0.76
CA PHE A 266 -17.22 -6.22 0.00
C PHE A 266 -18.18 -7.41 -0.12
N LEU A 267 -17.65 -8.63 -0.25
CA LEU A 267 -18.46 -9.85 -0.37
C LEU A 267 -19.28 -10.15 0.90
N ALA A 268 -18.91 -9.56 2.03
CA ALA A 268 -19.59 -9.75 3.31
C ALA A 268 -20.71 -8.72 3.55
N LEU A 269 -20.84 -7.71 2.68
CA LEU A 269 -21.92 -6.73 2.74
C LEU A 269 -23.26 -7.35 2.32
N ASP A 270 -24.35 -6.78 2.83
CA ASP A 270 -25.69 -7.09 2.34
C ASP A 270 -25.89 -6.61 0.89
N ALA A 271 -26.89 -7.16 0.21
CA ALA A 271 -27.10 -6.91 -1.21
C ALA A 271 -27.46 -5.45 -1.54
N ASP A 272 -28.15 -4.76 -0.62
CA ASP A 272 -28.52 -3.36 -0.81
C ASP A 272 -27.28 -2.46 -0.73
N THR A 273 -26.44 -2.64 0.29
CA THR A 273 -25.17 -1.93 0.40
C THR A 273 -24.24 -2.21 -0.79
N GLN A 274 -24.16 -3.46 -1.25
CA GLN A 274 -23.37 -3.80 -2.45
C GLN A 274 -23.86 -3.03 -3.68
N GLU A 275 -25.17 -2.97 -3.89
CA GLU A 275 -25.76 -2.27 -5.03
C GLU A 275 -25.56 -0.76 -4.94
N GLN A 276 -25.75 -0.17 -3.76
CA GLN A 276 -25.51 1.26 -3.53
C GLN A 276 -24.06 1.64 -3.88
N VAL A 277 -23.08 0.87 -3.39
CA VAL A 277 -21.66 1.11 -3.69
C VAL A 277 -21.39 0.95 -5.18
N ARG A 278 -21.88 -0.12 -5.80
CA ARG A 278 -21.70 -0.40 -7.23
C ARG A 278 -22.24 0.75 -8.10
N VAL A 279 -23.49 1.16 -7.87
CA VAL A 279 -24.16 2.20 -8.67
C VAL A 279 -23.46 3.54 -8.57
N ARG A 280 -23.11 3.95 -7.34
CA ARG A 280 -22.44 5.22 -7.06
C ARG A 280 -21.02 5.27 -7.61
N VAL A 281 -20.24 4.20 -7.44
CA VAL A 281 -18.93 4.08 -8.11
C VAL A 281 -19.09 4.09 -9.62
N GLY A 282 -20.09 3.40 -10.17
CA GLY A 282 -20.38 3.42 -11.59
C GLY A 282 -20.67 4.81 -12.13
N LYS A 283 -21.32 5.68 -11.34
CA LYS A 283 -21.50 7.10 -11.69
C LYS A 283 -20.16 7.83 -11.75
N LEU A 284 -19.31 7.68 -10.73
CA LEU A 284 -17.97 8.30 -10.73
C LEU A 284 -17.13 7.87 -11.92
N VAL A 285 -17.16 6.58 -12.28
CA VAL A 285 -16.43 6.03 -13.43
C VAL A 285 -16.93 6.66 -14.72
N ARG A 286 -18.24 6.70 -14.96
CA ARG A 286 -18.81 7.28 -16.18
C ARG A 286 -18.55 8.78 -16.32
N GLU A 287 -18.47 9.50 -15.20
CA GLU A 287 -18.34 10.96 -15.19
C GLU A 287 -16.87 11.44 -15.21
N TYR A 288 -15.96 10.70 -14.58
CA TYR A 288 -14.60 11.18 -14.31
C TYR A 288 -13.46 10.22 -14.72
N LEU A 289 -13.72 8.95 -15.02
CA LEU A 289 -12.67 8.02 -15.46
C LEU A 289 -12.49 8.11 -16.98
N THR A 290 -11.48 8.88 -17.39
CA THR A 290 -11.07 8.99 -18.80
C THR A 290 -10.32 7.73 -19.25
N ASP A 291 -10.20 7.53 -20.56
CA ASP A 291 -9.36 6.45 -21.12
C ASP A 291 -7.89 6.59 -20.70
N ARG A 292 -7.39 7.83 -20.50
CA ARG A 292 -6.04 8.07 -19.98
C ARG A 292 -5.87 7.56 -18.55
N ILE A 293 -6.82 7.85 -17.66
CA ILE A 293 -6.79 7.31 -16.29
C ILE A 293 -6.87 5.79 -16.36
N ARG A 294 -7.87 5.27 -17.08
CA ARG A 294 -8.13 3.83 -17.29
C ARG A 294 -6.85 3.10 -17.68
N ASP A 295 -6.16 3.56 -18.72
CA ASP A 295 -4.99 2.87 -19.28
C ASP A 295 -3.77 2.87 -18.36
N GLN A 296 -3.75 3.76 -17.36
CA GLN A 296 -2.72 3.84 -16.32
C GLN A 296 -3.06 3.06 -15.05
N LEU A 297 -4.28 2.51 -14.93
CA LEU A 297 -4.66 1.66 -13.81
C LEU A 297 -4.07 0.25 -13.97
N ASP A 298 -3.64 -0.34 -12.86
CA ASP A 298 -3.36 -1.78 -12.84
C ASP A 298 -4.62 -2.58 -13.21
N PRO A 299 -4.49 -3.71 -13.94
CA PRO A 299 -5.65 -4.49 -14.38
C PRO A 299 -6.61 -4.93 -13.26
N ASP A 300 -6.13 -5.14 -12.03
CA ASP A 300 -6.98 -5.52 -10.90
C ASP A 300 -7.91 -4.38 -10.48
N ALA A 301 -7.40 -3.16 -10.34
CA ALA A 301 -8.21 -1.98 -10.09
C ALA A 301 -9.13 -1.66 -11.27
N ARG A 302 -8.59 -1.70 -12.50
CA ARG A 302 -9.31 -1.30 -13.71
C ARG A 302 -10.53 -2.18 -13.99
N VAL A 303 -10.37 -3.50 -13.94
CA VAL A 303 -11.47 -4.44 -14.19
C VAL A 303 -12.55 -4.32 -13.10
N LEU A 304 -12.17 -4.09 -11.84
CA LEU A 304 -13.13 -3.89 -10.75
C LEU A 304 -13.99 -2.62 -10.95
N VAL A 305 -13.36 -1.47 -11.20
CA VAL A 305 -14.11 -0.22 -11.39
C VAL A 305 -14.92 -0.24 -12.69
N GLY A 306 -14.39 -0.86 -13.75
CA GLY A 306 -15.12 -1.09 -14.99
C GLY A 306 -16.35 -1.96 -14.76
N ALA A 307 -16.22 -3.11 -14.09
CA ALA A 307 -17.32 -4.02 -13.83
C ALA A 307 -18.42 -3.38 -12.96
N ALA A 308 -18.03 -2.50 -12.01
CA ALA A 308 -19.01 -1.74 -11.25
C ALA A 308 -19.84 -0.78 -12.13
N ALA A 309 -19.22 -0.17 -13.14
CA ALA A 309 -19.86 0.80 -14.02
C ALA A 309 -20.66 0.15 -15.16
N TYR A 310 -20.12 -0.87 -15.80
CA TYR A 310 -20.61 -1.39 -17.08
C TYR A 310 -21.00 -2.88 -17.03
N GLY A 311 -20.55 -3.62 -16.02
CA GLY A 311 -20.84 -5.04 -15.85
C GLY A 311 -22.12 -5.32 -15.05
N ARG A 312 -22.54 -6.59 -15.03
CA ARG A 312 -23.65 -7.03 -14.17
C ARG A 312 -23.14 -7.21 -12.73
N PRO A 313 -24.01 -7.12 -11.70
CA PRO A 313 -23.60 -7.36 -10.32
C PRO A 313 -22.87 -8.70 -10.12
N ALA A 314 -23.31 -9.75 -10.82
CA ALA A 314 -22.67 -11.06 -10.76
C ALA A 314 -21.22 -11.06 -11.28
N ASP A 315 -20.92 -10.26 -12.31
CA ASP A 315 -19.58 -10.18 -12.91
C ASP A 315 -18.59 -9.52 -11.93
N LEU A 316 -18.99 -8.40 -11.33
CA LEU A 316 -18.21 -7.73 -10.28
C LEU A 316 -17.90 -8.70 -9.12
N LEU A 317 -18.90 -9.40 -8.60
CA LEU A 317 -18.71 -10.37 -7.51
C LEU A 317 -17.79 -11.53 -7.93
N ALA A 318 -17.86 -11.99 -9.17
CA ALA A 318 -16.97 -13.02 -9.69
C ALA A 318 -15.50 -12.53 -9.74
N ILE A 319 -15.25 -11.30 -10.18
CA ILE A 319 -13.92 -10.68 -10.21
C ILE A 319 -13.33 -10.54 -8.79
N ILE A 320 -14.14 -10.11 -7.82
CA ILE A 320 -13.72 -9.98 -6.42
C ILE A 320 -13.36 -11.37 -5.86
N ARG A 321 -14.19 -12.40 -6.12
CA ARG A 321 -13.92 -13.78 -5.68
C ARG A 321 -12.65 -14.36 -6.31
N GLN A 322 -12.42 -14.12 -7.60
CA GLN A 322 -11.18 -14.53 -8.28
C GLN A 322 -9.95 -14.00 -7.54
N THR A 323 -9.95 -12.71 -7.21
CA THR A 323 -8.83 -12.07 -6.50
C THR A 323 -8.69 -12.57 -5.07
N ALA A 324 -9.80 -12.75 -4.35
CA ALA A 324 -9.82 -13.18 -2.95
C ALA A 324 -9.33 -14.64 -2.76
N SER A 325 -9.79 -15.55 -3.62
CA SER A 325 -9.55 -16.98 -3.49
C SER A 325 -8.27 -17.42 -4.18
N ASP A 326 -8.10 -17.04 -5.44
CA ASP A 326 -7.10 -17.60 -6.35
C ASP A 326 -5.96 -16.61 -6.66
N GLY A 327 -6.14 -15.32 -6.32
CA GLY A 327 -5.21 -14.25 -6.64
C GLY A 327 -5.34 -13.80 -8.09
N LEU A 328 -4.22 -13.42 -8.70
CA LEU A 328 -4.23 -12.96 -10.10
C LEU A 328 -4.71 -14.09 -11.02
N PRO A 329 -5.64 -13.84 -11.96
CA PRO A 329 -6.04 -14.81 -12.98
C PRO A 329 -4.91 -15.08 -13.98
N PRO A 330 -4.95 -16.21 -14.71
CA PRO A 330 -4.05 -16.46 -15.84
C PRO A 330 -4.03 -15.29 -16.80
N THR A 331 -2.92 -15.17 -17.51
CA THR A 331 -2.82 -14.20 -18.59
C THR A 331 -2.88 -14.89 -19.93
N VAL A 332 -3.49 -14.20 -20.90
CA VAL A 332 -3.75 -14.69 -22.25
C VAL A 332 -3.12 -13.72 -23.23
N VAL A 333 -2.50 -14.24 -24.29
CA VAL A 333 -1.95 -13.42 -25.37
C VAL A 333 -2.85 -13.59 -26.60
N ARG A 334 -3.33 -12.48 -27.16
CA ARG A 334 -4.08 -12.43 -28.44
C ARG A 334 -3.51 -11.28 -29.26
N ASP A 335 -3.19 -11.53 -30.52
CA ASP A 335 -2.68 -10.52 -31.46
C ASP A 335 -1.54 -9.66 -30.88
N GLN A 336 -0.54 -10.32 -30.28
CA GLN A 336 0.61 -9.68 -29.60
C GLN A 336 0.26 -8.79 -28.39
N ARG A 337 -1.01 -8.74 -27.98
CA ARG A 337 -1.49 -8.06 -26.78
C ARG A 337 -1.69 -9.05 -25.65
N TRP A 338 -1.57 -8.55 -24.42
CA TRP A 338 -1.57 -9.37 -23.21
C TRP A 338 -2.75 -8.99 -22.34
N PHE A 339 -3.52 -9.98 -21.86
CA PHE A 339 -4.76 -9.75 -21.14
C PHE A 339 -4.82 -10.56 -19.85
N ALA A 340 -5.41 -9.98 -18.82
CA ALA A 340 -5.75 -10.63 -17.58
C ALA A 340 -7.08 -11.36 -17.77
N ALA A 341 -7.09 -12.68 -17.70
CA ALA A 341 -8.30 -13.49 -17.90
C ALA A 341 -9.19 -13.51 -16.65
N TYR A 342 -9.59 -12.32 -16.19
CA TYR A 342 -10.63 -12.18 -15.17
C TYR A 342 -11.98 -12.69 -15.71
N PRO A 343 -12.92 -13.09 -14.82
CA PRO A 343 -14.29 -13.40 -15.22
C PRO A 343 -14.88 -12.30 -16.13
N GLY A 344 -15.56 -12.71 -17.20
CA GLY A 344 -16.07 -11.82 -18.24
C GLY A 344 -15.12 -11.54 -19.42
N PHE A 345 -13.83 -11.89 -19.32
CA PHE A 345 -12.89 -11.67 -20.43
C PHE A 345 -13.27 -12.48 -21.67
N GLY A 346 -13.57 -11.79 -22.78
CA GLY A 346 -13.97 -12.41 -24.05
C GLY A 346 -15.43 -12.85 -24.09
N GLU A 347 -16.23 -12.52 -23.07
CA GLU A 347 -17.67 -12.78 -23.05
C GLU A 347 -18.42 -11.56 -23.62
N PRO A 348 -19.24 -11.72 -24.68
CA PRO A 348 -19.97 -10.59 -25.29
C PRO A 348 -20.88 -9.82 -24.32
N ASP A 349 -21.43 -10.51 -23.31
CA ASP A 349 -22.43 -9.96 -22.38
C ASP A 349 -21.82 -9.40 -21.08
N ALA A 350 -20.48 -9.40 -20.93
CA ALA A 350 -19.82 -8.95 -19.70
C ALA A 350 -19.77 -7.41 -19.53
N GLY A 351 -20.13 -6.66 -20.58
CA GLY A 351 -20.18 -5.19 -20.55
C GLY A 351 -18.83 -4.48 -20.60
N LEU A 352 -17.72 -5.22 -20.67
CA LEU A 352 -16.36 -4.68 -20.77
C LEU A 352 -15.67 -5.13 -22.05
N SER A 353 -15.09 -4.17 -22.79
CA SER A 353 -14.21 -4.46 -23.92
C SER A 353 -12.86 -5.04 -23.45
N GLU A 354 -12.12 -5.69 -24.36
CA GLU A 354 -10.83 -6.32 -24.02
C GLU A 354 -9.79 -5.34 -23.45
N GLU A 355 -9.88 -4.05 -23.79
CA GLU A 355 -9.00 -2.99 -23.28
C GLU A 355 -9.00 -2.91 -21.75
N TRP A 356 -10.14 -3.19 -21.11
CA TRP A 356 -10.27 -3.23 -19.65
C TRP A 356 -9.42 -4.33 -19.01
N TYR A 357 -9.11 -5.39 -19.77
CA TYR A 357 -8.36 -6.54 -19.31
C TYR A 357 -6.87 -6.48 -19.70
N GLU A 358 -6.44 -5.51 -20.51
CA GLU A 358 -5.09 -5.47 -21.08
C GLU A 358 -3.97 -5.23 -20.05
N VAL A 359 -3.06 -6.19 -19.90
CA VAL A 359 -1.88 -6.06 -19.04
C VAL A 359 -0.78 -5.31 -19.79
N LYS A 360 -0.44 -4.10 -19.32
CA LYS A 360 0.64 -3.30 -19.91
C LYS A 360 2.02 -3.87 -19.53
N PRO A 361 3.06 -3.67 -20.36
CA PRO A 361 4.42 -4.14 -20.07
C PRO A 361 5.01 -3.58 -18.76
N THR A 362 4.58 -2.39 -18.34
CA THR A 362 5.00 -1.75 -17.09
C THR A 362 4.38 -2.37 -15.84
N ALA A 363 3.43 -3.30 -15.98
CA ALA A 363 2.75 -3.93 -14.86
C ALA A 363 3.62 -5.05 -14.24
N SER A 364 4.70 -4.69 -13.54
CA SER A 364 5.73 -5.62 -13.05
C SER A 364 5.17 -6.76 -12.18
N ARG A 365 4.09 -6.52 -11.43
CA ARG A 365 3.40 -7.55 -10.66
C ARG A 365 2.84 -8.67 -11.56
N TRP A 366 2.35 -8.33 -12.75
CA TRP A 366 1.84 -9.31 -13.71
C TRP A 366 2.97 -10.03 -14.45
N LEU A 367 4.13 -9.40 -14.66
CA LEU A 367 5.32 -10.08 -15.19
C LEU A 367 5.78 -11.21 -14.25
N ALA A 368 5.57 -11.06 -12.93
CA ALA A 368 5.81 -12.09 -11.94
C ALA A 368 4.72 -13.20 -11.86
N ALA A 369 3.61 -13.07 -12.58
CA ALA A 369 2.47 -13.99 -12.50
C ALA A 369 2.66 -15.26 -13.36
N LEU A 370 3.59 -16.12 -12.96
CA LEU A 370 3.99 -17.32 -13.71
C LEU A 370 3.21 -18.58 -13.29
N ASN A 371 3.23 -19.60 -14.16
CA ASN A 371 2.66 -20.91 -13.91
C ASN A 371 3.75 -21.98 -13.83
N ALA A 372 3.76 -22.81 -12.79
CA ALA A 372 4.69 -23.93 -12.69
C ALA A 372 4.38 -24.97 -13.79
N VAL A 373 5.43 -25.40 -14.48
CA VAL A 373 5.38 -26.43 -15.54
C VAL A 373 5.94 -27.74 -15.01
N SER A 374 7.07 -27.71 -14.30
CA SER A 374 7.63 -28.92 -13.70
C SER A 374 8.46 -28.62 -12.45
N VAL A 375 8.59 -29.63 -11.60
CA VAL A 375 9.46 -29.62 -10.42
C VAL A 375 10.30 -30.89 -10.43
N ARG A 376 11.62 -30.75 -10.32
CA ARG A 376 12.55 -31.89 -10.35
C ARG A 376 13.59 -31.76 -9.24
N TRP A 377 13.96 -32.91 -8.68
CA TRP A 377 15.14 -33.00 -7.83
C TRP A 377 16.36 -33.18 -8.72
N VAL A 378 17.38 -32.34 -8.52
CA VAL A 378 18.64 -32.42 -9.26
C VAL A 378 19.80 -32.44 -8.28
N THR A 379 20.91 -33.06 -8.66
CA THR A 379 22.15 -33.09 -7.87
C THR A 379 23.16 -32.19 -8.56
N GLY A 380 23.70 -31.21 -7.85
CA GLY A 380 24.76 -30.35 -8.37
C GLY A 380 26.07 -31.10 -8.56
N ALA A 381 27.00 -30.53 -9.31
CA ALA A 381 28.34 -31.09 -9.49
C ALA A 381 29.13 -31.18 -8.17
N ASP A 382 28.75 -30.36 -7.19
CA ASP A 382 29.21 -30.35 -5.80
C ASP A 382 28.60 -31.49 -4.94
N GLY A 383 27.70 -32.30 -5.50
CA GLY A 383 26.94 -33.32 -4.76
C GLY A 383 25.74 -32.76 -3.98
N ASP A 384 25.55 -31.45 -3.98
CA ASP A 384 24.45 -30.79 -3.26
C ASP A 384 23.11 -31.10 -3.93
N ARG A 385 22.12 -31.46 -3.11
CA ARG A 385 20.75 -31.65 -3.59
C ARG A 385 20.07 -30.31 -3.83
N ARG A 386 19.47 -30.17 -5.00
CA ARG A 386 18.80 -28.97 -5.47
C ARG A 386 17.39 -29.31 -5.96
N VAL A 387 16.56 -28.28 -6.03
CA VAL A 387 15.23 -28.32 -6.63
C VAL A 387 15.21 -27.39 -7.81
N GLN A 388 14.96 -27.93 -8.99
CA GLN A 388 14.71 -27.16 -10.19
C GLN A 388 13.20 -27.03 -10.37
N ILE A 389 12.74 -25.79 -10.55
CA ILE A 389 11.36 -25.44 -10.88
C ILE A 389 11.39 -24.75 -12.23
N LEU A 390 10.64 -25.29 -13.19
CA LEU A 390 10.37 -24.59 -14.45
C LEU A 390 9.02 -23.91 -14.32
N ALA A 391 8.98 -22.61 -14.56
CA ALA A 391 7.77 -21.80 -14.60
C ALA A 391 7.65 -21.13 -15.97
N ARG A 392 6.43 -20.83 -16.40
CA ARG A 392 6.15 -20.27 -17.73
C ARG A 392 5.42 -18.95 -17.65
N SER A 393 5.90 -18.01 -18.46
CA SER A 393 5.17 -16.82 -18.89
C SER A 393 4.64 -17.04 -20.31
N PRO A 394 3.42 -16.60 -20.64
CA PRO A 394 2.94 -16.62 -22.02
C PRO A 394 3.61 -15.55 -22.90
N ARG A 395 4.41 -14.65 -22.33
CA ARG A 395 5.14 -13.61 -23.07
C ARG A 395 6.45 -14.14 -23.62
N PRO A 396 6.73 -14.02 -24.94
CA PRO A 396 8.04 -14.34 -25.50
C PRO A 396 9.11 -13.27 -25.21
N ASP A 397 8.69 -12.01 -25.02
CA ASP A 397 9.55 -10.86 -24.72
C ASP A 397 9.78 -10.65 -23.21
N LEU A 398 9.41 -11.63 -22.35
CA LEU A 398 9.57 -11.49 -20.90
C LEU A 398 11.01 -11.13 -20.52
N ALA A 399 11.99 -11.72 -21.20
CA ALA A 399 13.40 -11.50 -20.88
C ALA A 399 13.83 -10.05 -21.11
N ASP A 400 13.30 -9.41 -22.14
CA ASP A 400 13.56 -7.99 -22.43
C ASP A 400 12.89 -7.07 -21.42
N LEU A 401 11.74 -7.49 -20.88
CA LEU A 401 10.96 -6.70 -19.92
C LEU A 401 11.48 -6.77 -18.49
N VAL A 402 12.06 -7.89 -18.07
CA VAL A 402 12.51 -8.07 -16.68
C VAL A 402 14.02 -8.08 -16.52
N GLY A 403 14.79 -8.39 -17.56
CA GLY A 403 16.25 -8.55 -17.45
C GLY A 403 16.65 -9.40 -16.24
N ASP A 404 17.56 -8.87 -15.42
CA ASP A 404 18.04 -9.49 -14.18
C ASP A 404 17.18 -9.15 -12.94
N ASP A 405 16.10 -8.39 -13.10
CA ASP A 405 15.24 -7.94 -12.00
C ASP A 405 14.28 -9.01 -11.48
N LEU A 406 14.21 -10.17 -12.14
CA LEU A 406 13.33 -11.28 -11.75
C LEU A 406 14.00 -12.20 -10.72
N SER A 407 13.43 -12.26 -9.52
CA SER A 407 13.86 -13.16 -8.46
C SER A 407 12.79 -14.16 -8.06
N VAL A 408 13.22 -15.35 -7.62
CA VAL A 408 12.34 -16.42 -7.15
C VAL A 408 12.81 -16.88 -5.78
N GLN A 409 11.91 -16.91 -4.80
CA GLN A 409 12.26 -17.12 -3.39
C GLN A 409 11.24 -18.01 -2.65
N VAL A 410 11.70 -18.65 -1.58
CA VAL A 410 10.89 -19.40 -0.60
C VAL A 410 11.32 -18.99 0.80
N GLY A 411 10.53 -18.15 1.47
CA GLY A 411 11.00 -17.49 2.69
C GLY A 411 12.17 -16.56 2.36
N ALA A 412 13.27 -16.67 3.10
CA ALA A 412 14.54 -16.00 2.79
C ALA A 412 15.44 -16.75 1.80
N ALA A 413 15.11 -17.99 1.42
CA ALA A 413 15.92 -18.76 0.46
C ALA A 413 15.64 -18.28 -0.97
N GLU A 414 16.70 -17.91 -1.70
CA GLU A 414 16.63 -17.46 -3.09
C GLU A 414 17.08 -18.57 -4.06
N ALA A 415 16.46 -18.61 -5.23
CA ALA A 415 16.88 -19.47 -6.32
C ALA A 415 17.86 -18.75 -7.24
N VAL A 416 18.76 -19.54 -7.85
CA VAL A 416 19.43 -19.12 -9.08
C VAL A 416 18.40 -19.14 -10.20
N VAL A 417 18.18 -17.99 -10.82
CA VAL A 417 17.20 -17.81 -11.90
C VAL A 417 17.90 -17.78 -13.25
N ARG A 418 17.33 -18.47 -14.23
CA ARG A 418 17.73 -18.38 -15.64
C ARG A 418 16.48 -18.27 -16.51
N LEU A 419 16.48 -17.30 -17.41
CA LEU A 419 15.48 -17.17 -18.46
C LEU A 419 15.94 -17.98 -19.67
N LEU A 420 15.15 -18.97 -20.07
CA LEU A 420 15.43 -19.77 -21.26
C LEU A 420 14.95 -19.03 -22.52
N PRO A 421 15.53 -19.32 -23.70
CA PRO A 421 15.05 -18.76 -24.96
C PRO A 421 13.55 -18.97 -25.13
N ALA A 422 12.87 -17.93 -25.61
CA ALA A 422 11.43 -17.99 -25.85
C ALA A 422 11.11 -19.00 -26.96
N ASP A 423 9.95 -19.64 -26.83
CA ASP A 423 9.36 -20.49 -27.87
C ASP A 423 7.94 -19.96 -28.21
N PRO A 424 7.19 -20.59 -29.14
CA PRO A 424 5.84 -20.13 -29.50
C PRO A 424 4.83 -20.07 -28.34
N MET A 425 5.12 -20.70 -27.21
CA MET A 425 4.30 -20.73 -26.01
C MET A 425 4.82 -19.77 -24.91
N GLY A 426 5.84 -18.96 -25.22
CA GLY A 426 6.38 -17.90 -24.37
C GLY A 426 7.72 -18.25 -23.71
N THR A 427 8.09 -17.49 -22.68
CA THR A 427 9.38 -17.63 -21.98
C THR A 427 9.29 -18.59 -20.80
N THR A 428 10.27 -19.48 -20.70
CA THR A 428 10.44 -20.37 -19.55
C THR A 428 11.45 -19.80 -18.57
N VAL A 429 11.04 -19.70 -17.31
CA VAL A 429 11.86 -19.29 -16.16
C VAL A 429 12.29 -20.55 -15.40
N GLU A 430 13.59 -20.81 -15.39
CA GLU A 430 14.20 -21.85 -14.57
C GLU A 430 14.64 -21.25 -13.24
N ALA A 431 14.14 -21.80 -12.13
CA ALA A 431 14.53 -21.42 -10.78
C ALA A 431 15.10 -22.64 -10.05
N THR A 432 16.37 -22.54 -9.64
CA THR A 432 17.07 -23.63 -8.95
C THR A 432 17.41 -23.24 -7.51
N PHE A 433 16.81 -23.95 -6.56
CA PHE A 433 17.07 -23.80 -5.13
C PHE A 433 18.06 -24.84 -4.62
N ARG A 434 19.00 -24.46 -3.75
CA ARG A 434 19.68 -25.45 -2.89
C ARG A 434 18.70 -25.95 -1.84
N LEU A 435 18.62 -27.25 -1.66
CA LEU A 435 17.67 -27.86 -0.72
C LEU A 435 17.96 -27.47 0.73
N GLN A 436 19.24 -27.30 1.07
CA GLN A 436 19.68 -26.94 2.42
C GLN A 436 19.18 -25.54 2.82
N ASP A 437 19.23 -24.55 1.91
CA ASP A 437 18.81 -23.17 2.18
C ASP A 437 17.30 -23.12 2.45
N VAL A 438 16.52 -23.82 1.62
CA VAL A 438 15.07 -23.96 1.81
C VAL A 438 14.74 -24.73 3.09
N ALA A 439 15.51 -25.77 3.42
CA ALA A 439 15.31 -26.52 4.65
C ALA A 439 15.58 -25.67 5.89
N ALA A 440 16.71 -24.96 5.94
CA ALA A 440 17.11 -24.11 7.05
C ALA A 440 16.06 -23.02 7.35
N GLU A 441 15.52 -22.39 6.30
CA GLU A 441 14.48 -21.37 6.43
C GLU A 441 13.15 -21.92 7.00
N LEU A 442 12.80 -23.17 6.69
CA LEU A 442 11.48 -23.74 6.99
C LEU A 442 11.44 -24.64 8.24
N THR A 443 12.59 -25.19 8.67
CA THR A 443 12.70 -26.02 9.88
C THR A 443 12.45 -25.23 11.16
N ALA A 444 12.60 -23.90 11.14
CA ALA A 444 12.35 -23.03 12.28
C ALA A 444 10.86 -22.96 12.72
N LYS A 445 9.89 -23.25 11.84
CA LYS A 445 8.44 -23.05 12.15
C LYS A 445 7.46 -24.12 11.64
N GLY A 446 7.89 -25.16 10.92
CA GLY A 446 6.98 -26.22 10.42
C GLY A 446 5.87 -25.70 9.49
N THR A 447 6.09 -24.53 8.88
CA THR A 447 5.09 -23.82 8.08
C THR A 447 5.31 -24.07 6.59
N ALA A 448 4.23 -24.35 5.86
CA ALA A 448 4.25 -24.31 4.41
C ALA A 448 4.54 -22.88 3.91
N ARG A 449 5.41 -22.74 2.91
CA ARG A 449 5.70 -21.46 2.25
C ARG A 449 5.52 -21.60 0.75
N ALA A 450 4.76 -20.68 0.18
CA ALA A 450 4.62 -20.58 -1.27
C ALA A 450 5.94 -20.11 -1.89
N VAL A 451 6.25 -20.65 -3.07
CA VAL A 451 7.27 -20.09 -3.96
C VAL A 451 6.75 -18.74 -4.44
N ARG A 452 7.57 -17.70 -4.31
CA ARG A 452 7.21 -16.34 -4.71
C ARG A 452 8.16 -15.83 -5.76
N ILE A 453 7.60 -15.15 -6.75
CA ILE A 453 8.34 -14.49 -7.83
C ILE A 453 8.19 -13.00 -7.62
N ARG A 454 9.26 -12.24 -7.80
CA ARG A 454 9.27 -10.79 -7.72
C ARG A 454 9.98 -10.25 -8.96
N VAL A 455 9.46 -9.16 -9.50
CA VAL A 455 10.20 -8.29 -10.41
C VAL A 455 10.56 -7.03 -9.61
N ALA A 456 11.72 -6.43 -9.81
CA ALA A 456 12.11 -5.21 -9.11
C ALA A 456 11.00 -4.15 -9.14
N GLY A 457 10.81 -3.44 -8.03
CA GLY A 457 9.72 -2.48 -7.86
C GLY A 457 8.32 -3.11 -7.63
N SER A 458 8.17 -4.43 -7.67
CA SER A 458 6.87 -5.11 -7.48
C SER A 458 6.72 -5.84 -6.16
N VAL A 459 5.46 -6.03 -5.73
CA VAL A 459 5.14 -7.01 -4.69
C VAL A 459 5.34 -8.42 -5.25
N ALA A 460 5.84 -9.32 -4.40
CA ALA A 460 6.09 -10.70 -4.80
C ALA A 460 4.76 -11.47 -4.99
N VAL A 461 4.63 -12.16 -6.12
CA VAL A 461 3.46 -12.95 -6.51
C VAL A 461 3.73 -14.44 -6.26
N PRO A 462 2.79 -15.19 -5.66
CA PRO A 462 2.95 -16.63 -5.51
C PRO A 462 2.92 -17.34 -6.88
N LEU A 463 3.88 -18.24 -7.11
CA LEU A 463 3.93 -19.07 -8.30
C LEU A 463 2.71 -20.00 -8.32
N ARG A 464 1.95 -20.00 -9.42
CA ARG A 464 0.82 -20.93 -9.57
C ARG A 464 1.33 -22.36 -9.68
N GLY A 465 0.67 -23.26 -9.00
CA GLY A 465 1.06 -24.66 -8.90
C GLY A 465 0.83 -25.47 -10.18
N LEU A 466 1.33 -26.70 -10.17
CA LEU A 466 1.22 -27.65 -11.28
C LEU A 466 -0.25 -28.03 -11.53
N ARG A 467 -0.62 -28.27 -12.79
CA ARG A 467 -1.95 -28.75 -13.20
C ARG A 467 -1.80 -30.01 -14.08
N PRO A 468 -2.25 -31.20 -13.63
CA PRO A 468 -2.79 -31.49 -12.30
C PRO A 468 -1.73 -31.36 -11.18
N PRO A 469 -2.14 -31.17 -9.90
CA PRO A 469 -1.19 -31.08 -8.79
C PRO A 469 -0.36 -32.36 -8.63
N VAL A 470 0.96 -32.24 -8.64
CA VAL A 470 1.89 -33.35 -8.41
C VAL A 470 2.65 -33.11 -7.12
N ARG A 471 2.66 -34.12 -6.24
CA ARG A 471 3.35 -34.05 -4.95
C ARG A 471 4.76 -34.63 -5.07
N HIS A 472 5.77 -33.78 -4.89
CA HIS A 472 7.17 -34.17 -4.83
C HIS A 472 7.63 -34.30 -3.38
N ARG A 473 8.39 -35.34 -3.06
CA ARG A 473 8.90 -35.59 -1.71
C ARG A 473 10.36 -36.02 -1.74
N THR A 474 11.15 -35.54 -0.79
CA THR A 474 12.49 -36.04 -0.54
C THR A 474 12.83 -35.98 0.94
N MET A 475 13.79 -36.80 1.34
CA MET A 475 14.38 -36.77 2.68
C MET A 475 15.64 -35.91 2.66
N HIS A 476 15.70 -34.89 3.51
CA HIS A 476 16.87 -34.06 3.74
C HIS A 476 17.44 -34.35 5.12
N ARG A 477 18.77 -34.37 5.25
CA ARG A 477 19.48 -34.59 6.51
C ARG A 477 20.26 -33.33 6.83
N ASP A 478 20.03 -32.80 8.03
CA ASP A 478 20.74 -31.65 8.59
C ASP A 478 21.36 -32.09 9.93
N GLY A 479 22.67 -32.33 9.92
CA GLY A 479 23.38 -32.98 11.02
C GLY A 479 22.76 -34.33 11.41
N SER A 480 22.28 -34.44 12.65
CA SER A 480 21.59 -35.64 13.17
C SER A 480 20.08 -35.65 12.90
N ARG A 481 19.52 -34.55 12.38
CA ARG A 481 18.08 -34.39 12.16
C ARG A 481 17.71 -34.80 10.74
N LEU A 482 16.58 -35.49 10.61
CA LEU A 482 15.98 -35.84 9.33
C LEU A 482 14.72 -35.01 9.11
N HIS A 483 14.59 -34.46 7.91
CA HIS A 483 13.48 -33.65 7.48
C HIS A 483 12.83 -34.24 6.22
N LEU A 484 11.50 -34.31 6.21
CA LEU A 484 10.73 -34.60 5.01
C LEU A 484 10.39 -33.27 4.34
N VAL A 485 10.96 -33.05 3.15
CA VAL A 485 10.62 -31.90 2.31
C VAL A 485 9.56 -32.36 1.31
N THR A 486 8.45 -31.62 1.26
CA THR A 486 7.35 -31.85 0.31
C THR A 486 7.13 -30.59 -0.50
N ILE A 487 6.99 -30.73 -1.82
CA ILE A 487 6.57 -29.67 -2.72
C ILE A 487 5.24 -30.08 -3.33
N ASN A 488 4.23 -29.22 -3.17
CA ASN A 488 2.89 -29.47 -3.71
C ASN A 488 2.12 -28.15 -3.81
N ASN A 489 0.95 -28.19 -4.46
CA ASN A 489 0.03 -27.07 -4.42
C ASN A 489 -0.58 -26.93 -3.01
N ASN A 490 -0.67 -25.70 -2.51
CA ASN A 490 -1.43 -25.38 -1.30
C ASN A 490 -2.94 -25.29 -1.60
N HIS A 491 -3.75 -24.97 -0.58
CA HIS A 491 -5.22 -24.85 -0.73
C HIS A 491 -5.67 -23.73 -1.68
N LYS A 492 -4.78 -22.80 -2.03
CA LYS A 492 -5.00 -21.72 -3.02
C LYS A 492 -4.42 -22.06 -4.40
N GLY A 493 -4.03 -23.32 -4.64
CA GLY A 493 -3.44 -23.75 -5.89
C GLY A 493 -2.03 -23.21 -6.17
N GLN A 494 -1.32 -22.69 -5.17
CA GLN A 494 0.03 -22.12 -5.32
C GLN A 494 1.10 -23.17 -5.01
N LEU A 495 2.22 -23.17 -5.74
CA LEU A 495 3.32 -24.09 -5.48
C LEU A 495 3.97 -23.75 -4.13
N ALA A 496 4.07 -24.71 -3.22
CA ALA A 496 4.58 -24.49 -1.89
C ALA A 496 5.50 -25.60 -1.39
N PHE A 497 6.53 -25.19 -0.66
CA PHE A 497 7.41 -26.06 0.10
C PHE A 497 6.86 -26.26 1.50
N THR A 498 6.94 -27.50 1.99
CA THR A 498 6.71 -27.82 3.40
C THR A 498 7.84 -28.70 3.91
N VAL A 499 8.43 -28.30 5.03
CA VAL A 499 9.51 -29.05 5.67
C VAL A 499 9.06 -29.51 7.04
N TRP A 500 9.16 -30.81 7.28
CA TRP A 500 8.73 -31.43 8.54
C TRP A 500 9.86 -32.23 9.18
N PRO A 501 10.12 -32.09 10.49
CA PRO A 501 10.99 -33.03 11.18
C PRO A 501 10.39 -34.44 11.17
N VAL A 502 11.25 -35.41 10.89
CA VAL A 502 10.97 -36.83 11.01
C VAL A 502 11.38 -37.28 12.39
N THR A 503 10.39 -37.62 13.22
CA THR A 503 10.59 -38.10 14.59
C THR A 503 10.21 -39.58 14.68
N LEU A 504 10.85 -40.32 15.60
CA LEU A 504 10.57 -41.74 15.85
C LEU A 504 9.07 -41.99 16.11
N ARG A 505 8.41 -41.11 16.86
CA ARG A 505 6.95 -41.16 17.09
C ARG A 505 6.14 -41.12 15.79
N ARG A 506 6.52 -40.31 14.80
CA ARG A 506 5.81 -40.21 13.51
C ARG A 506 6.06 -41.43 12.63
N VAL A 507 7.27 -41.97 12.65
CA VAL A 507 7.59 -43.22 11.95
C VAL A 507 6.76 -44.38 12.52
N ALA A 508 6.72 -44.51 13.86
CA ALA A 508 5.90 -45.50 14.56
C ALA A 508 4.40 -45.35 14.28
N ALA A 509 3.86 -44.12 14.32
CA ALA A 509 2.45 -43.85 14.02
C ALA A 509 2.05 -44.21 12.57
N ARG A 510 2.98 -44.05 11.61
CA ARG A 510 2.75 -44.38 10.20
C ARG A 510 2.86 -45.89 9.94
N LEU A 511 3.76 -46.58 10.64
CA LEU A 511 3.84 -48.04 10.64
C LEU A 511 2.55 -48.66 11.22
N ARG A 512 2.03 -48.13 12.33
CA ARG A 512 0.74 -48.56 12.91
C ARG A 512 -0.48 -48.39 11.99
N ARG A 513 -0.48 -47.41 11.08
CA ARG A 513 -1.55 -47.20 10.09
C ARG A 513 -1.43 -48.09 8.85
N ARG A 514 -0.28 -48.72 8.62
CA ARG A 514 -0.02 -49.60 7.46
C ARG A 514 -0.05 -51.08 7.80
N LEU A 515 -0.05 -51.43 9.08
CA LEU A 515 -0.37 -52.78 9.52
C LEU A 515 -1.88 -53.00 9.32
N PRO A 516 -2.32 -54.14 8.76
CA PRO A 516 -3.73 -54.49 8.74
C PRO A 516 -4.24 -54.43 10.19
N ARG A 517 -5.48 -53.97 10.40
CA ARG A 517 -6.18 -54.28 11.65
C ARG A 517 -6.43 -55.78 11.64
N GLY A 518 -5.44 -56.55 12.07
CA GLY A 518 -5.57 -57.97 12.34
C GLY A 518 -6.57 -58.12 13.47
N GLY A 519 -7.67 -58.83 13.18
CA GLY A 519 -8.58 -59.31 14.19
C GLY A 519 -7.91 -60.39 15.04
N GLU A 520 -8.30 -60.37 16.30
CA GLU A 520 -8.74 -61.56 17.03
C GLU A 520 -10.14 -61.25 17.56
#